data_AF-A0A084T0N8-F1
#
_entry.id   AF-A0A084T0N8-F1
#
_cell.length_a   1.000
_cell.length_b   1.000
_cell.length_c   1.000
_cell.angle_alpha   90.00
_cell.angle_beta   90.00
_cell.angle_gamma   90.00
#
_symmetry.space_group_name_H-M   'P 1'
#
loop_
_entity.id
_entity.type
_entity.pdbx_description
1 polymer ?
#
loop_
_entity_poly.entity_id
_entity_poly.type
_entity_poly.pdbx_seq_one_letter_code
_entity_poly.pdbx_strand_id
1 'polypeptide(L)'
;MSLPSSRRLVSLDWMRGLAMVLMTLDHSSGAFNAGRFSMDGASRWKVGTALPAEQFLTRWVTHLCAPTFVFLAGAALALSLHRRLAEGEPPRGLDGFHLRRGLFIALLDPLWMSWILLEWGRWLLQVLYVLGVGMMCMVALRGLGTRALVGLGLLLIAGNEWLSAMLTHGNSPSVPMALLFSGGFFEQNHFIIG
;
A
#
# COMPACT_ATOMS: atom_id res chain seq x y z
N MET A 1 4.88 -21.24 36.66
CA MET A 1 5.30 -19.88 36.27
C MET A 1 4.67 -19.57 34.91
N SER A 2 3.43 -19.10 34.90
CA SER A 2 2.73 -18.74 33.65
C SER A 2 3.18 -17.35 33.22
N LEU A 3 3.83 -17.25 32.06
CA LEU A 3 4.16 -15.97 31.44
C LEU A 3 2.87 -15.13 31.30
N PRO A 4 2.91 -13.81 31.57
CA PRO A 4 1.73 -12.96 31.45
C PRO A 4 1.16 -13.12 30.04
N SER A 5 -0.12 -13.48 29.97
CA SER A 5 -0.87 -13.54 28.71
C SER A 5 -0.75 -12.20 28.01
N SER A 6 0.10 -12.12 26.99
CA SER A 6 0.11 -11.04 25.99
C SER A 6 -1.34 -10.77 25.61
N ARG A 7 -1.89 -9.65 26.07
CA ARG A 7 -3.29 -9.29 25.82
C ARG A 7 -3.42 -9.07 24.32
N ARG A 8 -3.84 -10.10 23.59
CA ARG A 8 -4.15 -10.00 22.16
C ARG A 8 -5.28 -9.00 22.01
N LEU A 9 -5.09 -8.05 21.09
CA LEU A 9 -6.11 -7.06 20.80
C LEU A 9 -7.08 -7.70 19.83
N VAL A 10 -8.12 -8.31 20.38
CA VAL A 10 -9.16 -9.02 19.62
C VAL A 10 -9.74 -8.12 18.52
N SER A 11 -9.96 -6.84 18.79
CA SER A 11 -10.43 -5.87 17.79
C SER A 11 -9.48 -5.72 16.59
N LEU A 12 -8.16 -5.75 16.82
CA LEU A 12 -7.16 -5.68 15.76
C LEU A 12 -7.19 -6.95 14.91
N ASP A 13 -7.33 -8.12 15.53
CA ASP A 13 -7.42 -9.39 14.84
C ASP A 13 -8.69 -9.48 13.97
N TRP A 14 -9.85 -9.01 14.47
CA TRP A 14 -11.10 -8.90 13.69
C TRP A 14 -10.95 -7.96 12.49
N MET A 15 -10.37 -6.78 12.70
CA MET A 15 -10.13 -5.81 11.62
C MET A 15 -9.20 -6.37 10.54
N ARG A 16 -8.18 -7.14 10.92
CA ARG A 16 -7.27 -7.82 9.99
C ARG A 16 -8.03 -8.85 9.15
N GLY A 17 -8.87 -9.66 9.80
CA GLY A 17 -9.70 -10.66 9.13
C GLY A 17 -10.66 -10.04 8.13
N LEU A 18 -11.34 -8.96 8.52
CA LEU A 18 -12.22 -8.20 7.63
C LEU A 18 -11.45 -7.65 6.43
N ALA A 19 -10.29 -7.03 6.66
CA ALA A 19 -9.47 -6.51 5.57
C ALA A 19 -9.02 -7.62 4.60
N MET A 20 -8.63 -8.80 5.10
CA MET A 20 -8.27 -9.93 4.22
C MET A 20 -9.45 -10.42 3.36
N VAL A 21 -10.66 -10.46 3.91
CA VAL A 21 -11.88 -10.82 3.16
C VAL A 21 -12.17 -9.78 2.08
N LEU A 22 -12.12 -8.49 2.42
CA LEU A 22 -12.34 -7.41 1.44
C LEU A 22 -11.27 -7.39 0.34
N MET A 23 -10.01 -7.69 0.68
CA MET A 23 -8.93 -7.79 -0.30
C MET A 23 -9.18 -8.94 -1.28
N THR A 24 -9.63 -10.09 -0.77
CA THR A 24 -9.98 -11.25 -1.60
C THR A 24 -11.16 -10.92 -2.52
N LEU A 25 -12.16 -10.21 -2.00
CA LEU A 25 -13.29 -9.71 -2.80
C LEU A 25 -12.81 -8.79 -3.93
N ASP A 26 -11.89 -7.85 -3.65
CA ASP A 26 -11.33 -6.94 -4.65
C ASP A 26 -10.63 -7.68 -5.80
N HIS A 27 -9.73 -8.60 -5.46
CA HIS A 27 -8.99 -9.37 -6.45
C HIS A 27 -9.91 -10.32 -7.24
N SER A 28 -10.90 -10.92 -6.57
CA SER A 28 -11.88 -11.76 -7.28
C SER A 28 -12.74 -10.94 -8.25
N SER A 29 -13.18 -9.74 -7.85
CA SER A 29 -13.87 -8.80 -8.74
C SER A 29 -13.01 -8.42 -9.93
N GLY A 30 -11.72 -8.12 -9.74
CA GLY A 30 -10.78 -7.85 -10.83
C GLY A 30 -10.61 -9.03 -11.80
N ALA A 31 -10.61 -10.26 -11.30
CA ALA A 31 -10.41 -11.47 -12.11
C ALA A 31 -11.68 -11.89 -12.88
N PHE A 32 -12.86 -11.75 -12.29
CA PHE A 32 -14.11 -12.30 -12.83
C PHE A 32 -15.05 -11.25 -13.45
N ASN A 33 -14.83 -9.95 -13.21
CA ASN A 33 -15.65 -8.89 -13.80
C ASN A 33 -15.02 -8.34 -15.09
N ALA A 34 -15.30 -8.99 -16.23
CA ALA A 34 -14.80 -8.56 -17.54
C ALA A 34 -15.30 -7.17 -17.99
N GLY A 35 -16.38 -6.65 -17.40
CA GLY A 35 -16.97 -5.34 -17.68
C GLY A 35 -16.61 -4.25 -16.66
N ARG A 36 -15.47 -4.40 -15.97
CA ARG A 36 -15.04 -3.46 -14.92
C ARG A 36 -14.78 -2.07 -15.51
N PHE A 37 -15.64 -1.09 -15.20
CA PHE A 37 -15.44 0.29 -15.62
C PHE A 37 -14.25 0.91 -14.87
N SER A 38 -13.12 1.16 -15.52
CA SER A 38 -11.94 1.81 -14.90
C SER A 38 -11.92 3.34 -15.08
N MET A 39 -13.02 3.92 -15.56
CA MET A 39 -13.12 5.35 -15.91
C MET A 39 -13.83 6.20 -14.84
N ASP A 40 -14.15 5.61 -13.69
CA ASP A 40 -14.97 6.22 -12.64
C ASP A 40 -14.17 7.16 -11.71
N GLY A 41 -12.89 7.36 -12.00
CA GLY A 41 -12.05 8.30 -11.26
C GLY A 41 -12.52 9.74 -11.46
N ALA A 42 -12.41 10.57 -10.42
CA ALA A 42 -12.85 11.97 -10.46
C ALA A 42 -12.30 12.77 -11.66
N SER A 43 -11.11 12.41 -12.16
CA SER A 43 -10.47 13.03 -13.33
C SER A 43 -10.94 12.49 -14.69
N ARG A 44 -11.55 11.31 -14.75
CA ARG A 44 -12.00 10.63 -15.99
C ARG A 44 -13.52 10.49 -16.08
N TRP A 45 -14.23 10.86 -15.01
CA TRP A 45 -15.69 10.86 -14.92
C TRP A 45 -16.31 11.84 -15.92
N LYS A 46 -17.24 11.36 -16.74
CA LYS A 46 -18.04 12.18 -17.67
C LYS A 46 -19.48 12.25 -17.17
N VAL A 47 -20.00 13.47 -17.06
CA VAL A 47 -21.40 13.72 -16.69
C VAL A 47 -22.33 12.98 -17.67
N GLY A 48 -23.23 12.15 -17.15
CA GLY A 48 -24.17 11.35 -17.94
C GLY A 48 -23.73 9.90 -18.22
N THR A 49 -22.55 9.48 -17.75
CA THR A 49 -22.20 8.05 -17.77
C THR A 49 -23.00 7.30 -16.70
N ALA A 50 -23.63 6.20 -17.09
CA ALA A 50 -24.38 5.36 -16.16
C ALA A 50 -23.39 4.54 -15.32
N LEU A 51 -23.37 4.77 -14.00
CA LEU A 51 -22.58 3.98 -13.07
C LEU A 51 -23.46 2.86 -12.48
N PRO A 52 -23.22 1.58 -12.80
CA PRO A 52 -23.98 0.49 -12.22
C PRO A 52 -23.77 0.46 -10.71
N ALA A 53 -24.85 0.45 -9.93
CA ALA A 53 -24.80 0.59 -8.47
C ALA A 53 -24.00 -0.55 -7.81
N GLU A 54 -24.07 -1.75 -8.38
CA GLU A 54 -23.35 -2.94 -7.95
C GLU A 54 -21.83 -2.82 -8.12
N GLN A 55 -21.35 -2.22 -9.21
CA GLN A 55 -19.93 -1.99 -9.45
C GLN A 55 -19.40 -0.86 -8.55
N PHE A 56 -20.21 0.18 -8.34
CA PHE A 56 -19.88 1.26 -7.43
C PHE A 56 -19.73 0.76 -5.99
N LEU A 57 -20.73 0.02 -5.48
CA LEU A 57 -20.71 -0.45 -4.10
C LEU A 57 -19.56 -1.42 -3.84
N THR A 58 -19.29 -2.34 -4.77
CA THR A 58 -18.16 -3.27 -4.65
C THR A 58 -16.83 -2.53 -4.61
N ARG A 59 -16.58 -1.57 -5.52
CA ARG A 59 -15.37 -0.73 -5.48
C ARG A 59 -15.28 0.12 -4.23
N TRP A 60 -16.37 0.72 -3.79
CA TRP A 60 -16.38 1.57 -2.62
C TRP A 60 -15.95 0.78 -1.37
N VAL A 61 -16.53 -0.40 -1.18
CA VAL A 61 -16.16 -1.28 -0.06
C VAL A 61 -14.71 -1.76 -0.19
N THR A 62 -14.26 -2.17 -1.38
CA THR A 62 -12.90 -2.70 -1.56
C THR A 62 -11.82 -1.62 -1.51
N HIS A 63 -12.14 -0.39 -1.90
CA HIS A 63 -11.20 0.75 -1.81
C HIS A 63 -10.86 1.09 -0.35
N LEU A 64 -11.73 0.76 0.61
CA LEU A 64 -11.43 0.91 2.04
C LEU A 64 -10.45 -0.15 2.55
N CYS A 65 -10.26 -1.25 1.82
CA CYS A 65 -9.38 -2.34 2.22
C CYS A 65 -7.92 -1.89 2.29
N ALA A 66 -7.41 -1.24 1.23
CA ALA A 66 -5.99 -0.86 1.15
C ALA A 66 -5.58 0.14 2.26
N PRO A 67 -6.31 1.24 2.52
CA PRO A 67 -6.02 2.15 3.64
C PRO A 67 -6.11 1.44 5.00
N THR A 68 -7.12 0.59 5.19
CA THR A 68 -7.30 -0.15 6.45
C THR A 68 -6.14 -1.10 6.68
N PHE A 69 -5.70 -1.83 5.66
CA PHE A 69 -4.59 -2.77 5.74
C PHE A 69 -3.28 -2.06 6.11
N VAL A 70 -2.95 -0.96 5.44
CA VAL A 70 -1.73 -0.18 5.71
C VAL A 70 -1.79 0.45 7.10
N PHE A 71 -2.93 1.01 7.50
CA PHE A 71 -3.14 1.56 8.85
C PHE A 71 -2.92 0.50 9.93
N LEU A 72 -3.49 -0.69 9.74
CA LEU A 72 -3.42 -1.78 10.71
C LEU A 72 -2.02 -2.40 10.79
N ALA A 73 -1.29 -2.43 9.67
CA ALA A 73 0.13 -2.80 9.64
C ALA A 73 0.97 -1.81 10.47
N GLY A 74 0.76 -0.50 10.30
CA GLY A 74 1.43 0.53 11.08
C GLY A 74 1.06 0.49 12.57
N ALA A 75 -0.23 0.34 12.90
CA ALA A 75 -0.71 0.23 14.28
C ALA A 75 -0.13 -1.01 14.97
N ALA A 76 -0.10 -2.17 14.30
CA ALA A 76 0.50 -3.39 14.83
C ALA A 76 2.01 -3.20 15.12
N LEU A 77 2.73 -2.50 14.25
CA LEU A 77 4.13 -2.17 14.46
C LEU A 77 4.32 -1.26 15.68
N ALA A 78 3.56 -0.17 15.79
CA ALA A 78 3.63 0.75 16.92
C ALA A 78 3.33 0.04 18.25
N LEU A 79 2.26 -0.76 18.31
CA LEU A 79 1.91 -1.58 19.47
C LEU A 79 3.00 -2.59 19.83
N SER A 80 3.63 -3.22 18.84
CA SER A 80 4.73 -4.16 19.08
C SER A 80 5.95 -3.49 19.69
N LEU A 81 6.26 -2.25 19.27
CA LEU A 81 7.36 -1.46 19.81
C LEU A 81 7.08 -0.99 21.24
N HIS A 82 5.89 -0.44 21.50
CA HIS A 82 5.50 0.00 22.85
C HIS A 82 5.57 -1.12 23.88
N ARG A 83 5.13 -2.34 23.52
CA ARG A 83 5.19 -3.50 24.41
C ARG A 83 6.63 -3.88 24.75
N ARG A 84 7.52 -3.91 23.76
CA ARG A 84 8.91 -4.30 23.96
C ARG A 84 9.74 -3.26 24.70
N LEU A 85 9.44 -1.97 24.50
CA LEU A 85 9.97 -0.89 25.33
C LEU A 85 9.53 -1.04 26.79
N ALA A 86 8.28 -1.44 27.04
CA ALA A 86 7.79 -1.73 28.39
C ALA A 86 8.44 -2.98 29.01
N GLU A 87 8.86 -3.94 28.19
CA GLU A 87 9.60 -5.15 28.59
C GLU A 87 11.12 -4.93 28.73
N GLY A 88 11.63 -3.73 28.45
CA GLY A 88 13.04 -3.37 28.61
C GLY A 88 13.97 -3.88 27.50
N GLU A 89 13.43 -4.40 26.38
CA GLU A 89 14.24 -4.85 25.26
C GLU A 89 14.76 -3.68 24.40
N PRO A 90 16.02 -3.73 23.93
CA PRO A 90 16.57 -2.70 23.07
C PRO A 90 15.90 -2.72 21.68
N PRO A 91 15.48 -1.56 21.12
CA PRO A 91 14.72 -1.46 19.87
C PRO A 91 15.48 -1.91 18.60
N ARG A 92 16.77 -2.26 18.72
CA ARG A 92 17.68 -2.57 17.59
C ARG A 92 17.50 -3.97 16.98
N GLY A 93 17.01 -4.95 17.75
CA GLY A 93 16.85 -6.32 17.26
C GLY A 93 15.71 -6.49 16.24
N LEU A 94 14.69 -5.63 16.32
CA LEU A 94 13.50 -5.69 15.46
C LEU A 94 13.74 -5.13 14.06
N ASP A 95 14.70 -4.22 13.92
CA ASP A 95 14.96 -3.47 12.68
C ASP A 95 15.45 -4.39 11.60
N GLY A 96 16.44 -5.22 11.94
CA GLY A 96 17.03 -6.15 10.98
C GLY A 96 16.03 -7.20 10.49
N PHE A 97 15.07 -7.61 11.32
CA PHE A 97 14.04 -8.57 10.93
C PHE A 97 12.96 -7.93 10.06
N HIS A 98 12.49 -6.73 10.42
CA HIS A 98 11.48 -6.00 9.65
C HIS A 98 12.05 -5.52 8.31
N LEU A 99 13.30 -5.05 8.27
CA LEU A 99 13.99 -4.67 7.05
C LEU A 99 14.19 -5.87 6.11
N ARG A 100 14.64 -7.02 6.61
CA ARG A 100 14.81 -8.23 5.78
C ARG A 100 13.49 -8.74 5.21
N ARG A 101 12.42 -8.71 6.02
CA ARG A 101 11.06 -9.06 5.55
C ARG A 101 10.51 -8.06 4.54
N GLY A 102 10.64 -6.76 4.81
CA GLY A 102 10.21 -5.71 3.90
C GLY A 102 10.94 -5.80 2.56
N LEU A 103 12.26 -6.01 2.59
CA LEU A 103 13.07 -6.23 1.39
C LEU A 103 12.63 -7.49 0.63
N PHE A 104 12.41 -8.61 1.33
CA PHE A 104 11.93 -9.84 0.71
C PHE A 104 10.57 -9.65 0.00
N ILE A 105 9.63 -8.96 0.65
CA ILE A 105 8.31 -8.65 0.07
C ILE A 105 8.45 -7.68 -1.10
N ALA A 106 9.29 -6.64 -0.98
CA ALA A 106 9.49 -5.66 -2.04
C ALA A 106 10.06 -6.30 -3.32
N LEU A 107 10.97 -7.26 -3.15
CA LEU A 107 11.59 -7.99 -4.24
C LEU A 107 10.64 -9.00 -4.90
N LEU A 108 9.59 -9.44 -4.22
CA LEU A 108 8.66 -10.44 -4.77
C LEU A 108 7.92 -9.95 -6.02
N ASP A 109 7.59 -8.65 -6.09
CA ASP A 109 6.92 -8.08 -7.26
C ASP A 109 7.78 -8.16 -8.53
N PRO A 110 8.99 -7.56 -8.59
CA PRO A 110 9.82 -7.59 -9.78
C PRO A 110 10.40 -8.98 -10.09
N LEU A 111 10.67 -9.83 -9.08
CA LEU A 111 11.27 -11.15 -9.31
C LEU A 111 10.26 -12.25 -9.62
N TRP A 112 9.06 -12.20 -9.03
CA TRP A 112 8.08 -13.27 -9.15
C TRP A 112 6.84 -12.83 -9.94
N MET A 113 6.17 -11.75 -9.51
CA MET A 113 4.92 -11.33 -10.15
C MET A 113 5.15 -10.86 -11.59
N SER A 114 6.23 -10.14 -11.83
CA SER A 114 6.62 -9.70 -13.17
C SER A 114 6.81 -10.86 -14.15
N TRP A 115 7.35 -11.98 -13.68
CA TRP A 115 7.60 -13.17 -14.50
C TRP A 115 6.31 -13.96 -14.78
N ILE A 116 5.40 -14.01 -13.80
CA ILE A 116 4.22 -14.88 -13.84
C ILE A 116 3.01 -14.21 -14.51
N LEU A 117 2.87 -12.89 -14.39
CA LEU A 117 1.75 -12.13 -14.94
C LEU A 117 2.05 -11.47 -16.29
N LEU A 118 3.33 -11.27 -16.66
CA LEU A 118 3.74 -10.45 -17.80
C LEU A 118 4.72 -11.16 -18.76
N GLU A 119 4.71 -10.74 -20.02
CA GLU A 119 5.65 -11.18 -21.05
C GLU A 119 7.08 -10.66 -20.79
N TRP A 120 8.08 -11.35 -21.33
CA TRP A 120 9.50 -11.02 -21.16
C TRP A 120 9.79 -9.55 -21.51
N GLY A 121 10.33 -8.80 -20.53
CA GLY A 121 10.75 -7.41 -20.72
C GLY A 121 9.87 -6.34 -20.07
N ARG A 122 8.78 -6.72 -19.39
CA ARG A 122 7.92 -5.78 -18.65
C ARG A 122 8.04 -5.98 -17.14
N TRP A 123 8.28 -4.90 -16.40
CA TRP A 123 8.40 -4.91 -14.93
C TRP A 123 7.09 -4.50 -14.25
N LEU A 124 6.58 -5.35 -13.35
CA LEU A 124 5.44 -5.06 -12.47
C LEU A 124 5.91 -4.54 -11.12
N LEU A 125 5.58 -3.28 -10.82
CA LEU A 125 5.73 -2.69 -9.48
C LEU A 125 4.34 -2.39 -8.93
N GLN A 126 3.81 -3.32 -8.15
CA GLN A 126 2.44 -3.26 -7.61
C GLN A 126 2.48 -3.13 -6.08
N VAL A 127 1.42 -3.64 -5.45
CA VAL A 127 1.11 -3.43 -4.05
C VAL A 127 2.16 -4.09 -3.15
N LEU A 128 2.80 -5.21 -3.54
CA LEU A 128 3.82 -5.85 -2.70
C LEU A 128 5.10 -5.01 -2.65
N TYR A 129 5.52 -4.43 -3.77
CA TYR A 129 6.65 -3.51 -3.81
C TYR A 129 6.44 -2.34 -2.84
N VAL A 130 5.29 -1.67 -2.95
CA VAL A 130 4.96 -0.51 -2.09
C VAL A 130 4.83 -0.91 -0.62
N LEU A 131 4.25 -2.08 -0.32
CA LEU A 131 4.16 -2.60 1.05
C LEU A 131 5.54 -2.90 1.64
N GLY A 132 6.43 -3.54 0.87
CA GLY A 132 7.79 -3.87 1.30
C GLY A 132 8.63 -2.62 1.56
N VAL A 133 8.61 -1.67 0.62
CA VAL A 133 9.26 -0.36 0.78
C VAL A 133 8.65 0.41 1.96
N GLY A 134 7.33 0.37 2.13
CA GLY A 134 6.63 0.97 3.25
C GLY A 134 7.10 0.43 4.60
N MET A 135 7.28 -0.89 4.73
CA MET A 135 7.86 -1.50 5.93
C MET A 135 9.29 -1.02 6.21
N MET A 136 10.11 -0.87 5.16
CA MET A 136 11.48 -0.35 5.30
C MET A 136 11.47 1.12 5.73
N CYS A 137 10.63 1.95 5.11
CA CYS A 137 10.44 3.34 5.46
C CYS A 137 9.92 3.52 6.89
N MET A 138 9.02 2.66 7.38
CA MET A 138 8.55 2.71 8.77
C MET A 138 9.69 2.53 9.78
N VAL A 139 10.68 1.67 9.48
CA VAL A 139 11.85 1.50 10.36
C VAL A 139 12.71 2.77 10.41
N ALA A 140 12.83 3.50 9.30
CA ALA A 140 13.52 4.78 9.25
C ALA A 140 12.70 5.90 9.92
N LEU A 141 11.40 5.95 9.66
CA LEU A 141 10.49 7.01 10.09
C LEU A 141 10.12 6.93 11.58
N ARG A 142 10.20 5.75 12.21
CA ARG A 142 9.88 5.59 13.65
C ARG A 142 10.77 6.41 14.57
N GLY A 143 11.97 6.80 14.11
CA GLY A 143 12.88 7.64 14.88
C GLY A 143 12.39 9.08 14.99
N LEU A 144 11.43 9.48 14.15
CA LEU A 144 10.81 10.79 14.20
C LEU A 144 9.70 10.81 15.26
N GLY A 145 9.65 11.90 16.05
CA GLY A 145 8.59 12.07 17.04
C GLY A 145 7.20 12.12 16.41
N THR A 146 6.17 11.77 17.20
CA THR A 146 4.76 11.68 16.74
C THR A 146 4.27 12.92 15.99
N ARG A 147 4.71 14.11 16.41
CA ARG A 147 4.38 15.38 15.74
C ARG A 147 4.93 15.47 14.31
N ALA A 148 6.14 14.97 14.09
CA ALA A 148 6.75 14.95 12.75
C ALA A 148 6.06 13.92 11.84
N LEU A 149 5.63 12.77 12.39
CA LEU A 149 4.84 11.78 11.64
C LEU A 149 3.47 12.34 11.21
N VAL A 150 2.76 13.03 12.11
CA VAL A 150 1.49 13.69 11.78
C VAL A 150 1.70 14.80 10.75
N GLY A 151 2.72 15.63 10.95
CA GLY A 151 3.09 16.68 9.99
C GLY A 151 3.42 16.11 8.61
N LEU A 152 4.20 15.04 8.54
CA LEU A 152 4.55 14.36 7.29
C LEU A 152 3.32 13.72 6.64
N GLY A 153 2.41 13.12 7.41
CA GLY A 153 1.15 12.59 6.88
C GLY A 153 0.26 13.68 6.28
N LEU A 154 0.08 14.80 6.98
CA LEU A 154 -0.68 15.95 6.48
C LEU A 154 -0.02 16.58 5.25
N LEU A 155 1.31 16.70 5.27
CA LEU A 155 2.11 17.18 4.13
C LEU A 155 1.93 16.25 2.92
N LEU A 156 1.94 14.94 3.11
CA LEU A 156 1.72 13.97 2.03
C LEU A 156 0.29 14.09 1.48
N ILE A 157 -0.73 14.22 2.32
CA ILE A 157 -2.13 14.37 1.87
C ILE A 157 -2.32 15.67 1.09
N ALA A 158 -1.88 16.81 1.65
CA ALA A 158 -2.02 18.11 1.00
C ALA A 158 -1.10 18.26 -0.23
N GLY A 159 0.10 17.71 -0.14
CA GLY A 159 1.10 17.72 -1.19
C GLY A 159 0.79 16.76 -2.33
N ASN A 160 0.00 15.70 -2.11
CA ASN A 160 -0.33 14.73 -3.14
C ASN A 160 -1.04 15.37 -4.34
N GLU A 161 -2.04 16.21 -4.08
CA GLU A 161 -2.82 16.87 -5.14
C GLU A 161 -1.98 17.91 -5.88
N TRP A 162 -1.17 18.68 -5.14
CA TRP A 162 -0.26 19.67 -5.73
C TRP A 162 0.84 19.01 -6.57
N LEU A 163 1.45 17.95 -6.06
CA LEU A 163 2.48 17.18 -6.73
C LEU A 163 1.92 16.49 -7.98
N SER A 164 0.72 15.93 -7.89
CA SER A 164 0.01 15.36 -9.02
C SER A 164 -0.26 16.41 -10.10
N ALA A 165 -0.78 17.59 -9.73
CA ALA A 165 -1.08 18.67 -10.67
C ALA A 165 0.17 19.24 -11.37
N MET A 166 1.26 19.46 -10.62
CA MET A 166 2.53 19.96 -11.18
C MET A 166 3.13 19.01 -12.23
N LEU A 167 2.92 17.71 -12.08
CA LEU A 167 3.67 16.69 -12.81
C LEU A 167 2.87 16.05 -13.96
N THR A 168 1.54 16.19 -13.98
CA THR A 168 0.71 15.92 -15.16
C THR A 168 0.88 16.95 -16.30
N HIS A 169 1.61 18.05 -16.05
CA HIS A 169 1.87 19.10 -17.05
C HIS A 169 3.04 18.80 -18.01
N GLY A 170 3.72 17.65 -17.90
CA GLY A 170 4.81 17.23 -18.79
C GLY A 170 4.60 15.82 -19.34
N ASN A 171 4.66 15.66 -20.67
CA ASN A 171 4.31 14.43 -21.43
C ASN A 171 5.30 13.25 -21.26
N SER A 172 6.08 13.23 -20.18
CA SER A 172 7.04 12.15 -19.88
C SER A 172 7.26 12.07 -18.37
N PRO A 173 6.65 11.08 -17.68
CA PRO A 173 6.87 10.88 -16.25
C PRO A 173 8.34 10.51 -16.03
N SER A 174 9.02 11.25 -15.15
CA SER A 174 10.40 10.98 -14.78
C SER A 174 10.50 9.62 -14.06
N VAL A 175 11.55 8.83 -14.34
CA VAL A 175 11.76 7.47 -13.80
C VAL A 175 11.61 7.37 -12.27
N PRO A 176 12.04 8.37 -11.45
CA PRO A 176 11.80 8.34 -10.00
C PRO A 176 10.32 8.46 -9.63
N MET A 177 9.53 9.16 -10.44
CA MET A 177 8.11 9.38 -10.20
C MET A 177 7.26 8.17 -10.59
N ALA A 178 7.63 7.51 -11.69
CA ALA A 178 7.17 6.19 -12.07
C ALA A 178 7.41 5.13 -10.98
N LEU A 179 8.53 5.24 -10.25
CA LEU A 179 8.86 4.31 -9.17
C LEU A 179 8.14 4.62 -7.84
N LEU A 180 7.73 5.87 -7.60
CA LEU A 180 7.22 6.33 -6.30
C LEU A 180 5.72 6.63 -6.25
N PHE A 181 5.10 7.08 -7.36
CA PHE A 181 3.74 7.63 -7.34
C PHE A 181 2.75 6.94 -8.29
N SER A 182 3.24 6.23 -9.31
CA SER A 182 2.40 5.48 -10.25
C SER A 182 2.84 4.03 -10.24
N GLY A 183 1.98 3.10 -9.81
CA GLY A 183 2.20 1.70 -10.17
C GLY A 183 2.03 1.61 -11.69
N GLY A 184 3.09 1.26 -12.41
CA GLY A 184 3.08 1.27 -13.87
C GLY A 184 3.99 0.21 -14.48
N PHE A 185 3.83 0.03 -15.78
CA PHE A 185 4.60 -0.94 -16.56
C PHE A 185 5.84 -0.25 -17.11
N PHE A 186 7.01 -0.85 -16.89
CA PHE A 186 8.21 -0.48 -17.66
C PHE A 186 8.23 -1.31 -18.94
N GLU A 187 8.10 -0.66 -20.10
CA GLU A 187 8.24 -1.29 -21.42
C GLU A 187 9.32 -0.55 -22.21
N GLN A 188 10.42 -1.24 -22.53
CA GLN A 188 11.52 -0.72 -23.37
C GLN A 188 11.94 0.74 -23.07
N ASN A 189 12.35 1.03 -21.82
CA ASN A 189 12.76 2.38 -21.35
C ASN A 189 11.67 3.46 -21.35
N HIS A 190 10.41 3.12 -21.61
CA HIS A 190 9.26 4.02 -21.48
C HIS A 190 8.33 3.53 -20.36
N PHE A 191 7.91 4.47 -19.51
CA PHE A 191 6.96 4.21 -18.44
C PHE A 191 5.54 4.43 -18.95
N ILE A 192 4.72 3.38 -18.91
CA ILE A 192 3.32 3.42 -19.33
C ILE A 192 2.45 3.28 -18.07
N ILE A 193 1.62 4.30 -17.84
CA ILE A 193 0.69 4.37 -16.70
C ILE A 193 -0.51 3.46 -16.98
N GLY A 194 -0.76 2.49 -16.08
CA GLY A 194 -1.95 1.63 -16.09
C GLY A 194 -3.20 2.29 -15.52
#